data_AF-D3UHX2-F1
#
_entry.id   AF-D3UHX2-F1
#
_cell.length_a   1.000
_cell.length_b   1.000
_cell.length_c   1.000
_cell.angle_alpha   90.00
_cell.angle_beta   90.00
_cell.angle_gamma   90.00
#
_symmetry.space_group_name_H-M   'P 1'
#
loop_
_entity.id
_entity.type
_entity.pdbx_description
1 polymer ?
#
loop_
_entity_poly.entity_id
_entity_poly.type
_entity_poly.pdbx_seq_one_letter_code
_entity_poly.pdbx_strand_id
1 'polypeptide(L)' 'MDDARVEQRDFEQRVERIKEILASLSDADLSLKEGLSLYKEGIKELQEAQEMLEIAKMEYEAIKINSKDKS' A
#
# COMPACT_ATOMS: atom_id res chain seq x y z
N MET A 1 -20.06 -6.29 -0.94
CA MET A 1 -19.49 -6.86 0.31
C MET A 1 -18.24 -7.71 0.04
N ASP A 2 -18.01 -8.23 -1.17
CA ASP A 2 -16.77 -8.98 -1.47
C ASP A 2 -15.61 -8.06 -1.89
N ASP A 3 -15.87 -6.94 -2.57
CA ASP A 3 -14.83 -6.01 -3.06
C ASP A 3 -13.90 -5.45 -1.96
N ALA A 4 -14.46 -4.89 -0.90
CA ALA A 4 -13.68 -4.31 0.20
C ALA A 4 -12.77 -5.32 0.91
N ARG A 5 -13.14 -6.62 0.90
CA ARG A 5 -12.30 -7.69 1.48
C ARG A 5 -11.17 -8.09 0.53
N VAL A 6 -11.35 -7.90 -0.78
CA VAL A 6 -10.30 -8.10 -1.79
C VAL A 6 -9.29 -6.94 -1.72
N GLU A 7 -9.76 -5.69 -1.67
CA GLU A 7 -8.89 -4.52 -1.53
C GLU A 7 -8.10 -4.53 -0.21
N GLN A 8 -8.72 -4.92 0.90
CA GLN A 8 -8.00 -5.06 2.16
C GLN A 8 -6.90 -6.13 2.08
N ARG A 9 -7.17 -7.27 1.43
CA ARG A 9 -6.16 -8.30 1.22
C ARG A 9 -5.03 -7.82 0.30
N ASP A 10 -5.36 -7.06 -0.74
CA ASP A 10 -4.38 -6.47 -1.65
C ASP A 10 -3.45 -5.50 -0.89
N PHE A 11 -3.99 -4.61 -0.05
CA PHE A 11 -3.18 -3.70 0.78
C PHE A 11 -2.22 -4.47 1.72
N GLU A 12 -2.73 -5.45 2.47
CA GLU A 12 -1.91 -6.23 3.40
C GLU A 12 -0.82 -7.03 2.66
N GLN A 13 -1.13 -7.56 1.48
CA GLN A 13 -0.14 -8.25 0.63
C GLN A 13 0.99 -7.31 0.18
N ARG A 14 0.66 -6.07 -0.19
CA ARG A 14 1.64 -5.05 -0.57
C ARG A 14 2.54 -4.66 0.59
N VAL A 15 1.95 -4.46 1.78
CA VAL A 15 2.70 -4.18 3.02
C VAL A 15 3.65 -5.33 3.34
N GLU A 16 3.21 -6.57 3.20
CA GLU A 16 4.07 -7.73 3.41
C GLU A 16 5.21 -7.78 2.38
N ARG A 17 4.91 -7.51 1.11
CA ARG A 17 5.93 -7.43 0.05
C ARG A 17 6.99 -6.38 0.33
N ILE A 18 6.59 -5.21 0.84
CA ILE A 18 7.53 -4.14 1.24
C ILE A 18 8.47 -4.64 2.35
N LYS A 19 7.96 -5.36 3.35
CA LYS A 19 8.79 -5.92 4.43
C LYS A 19 9.80 -6.93 3.90
N GLU A 20 9.38 -7.81 2.99
CA GLU A 20 10.27 -8.77 2.33
C GLU A 20 11.38 -8.08 1.54
N ILE A 21 11.03 -7.01 0.81
CA ILE A 21 11.99 -6.19 0.06
C ILE A 21 13.00 -5.53 1.00
N LEU A 22 12.54 -4.94 2.11
CA LEU A 22 13.42 -4.32 3.11
C LEU A 22 14.35 -5.34 3.77
N ALA A 23 13.85 -6.54 4.08
CA ALA A 23 14.68 -7.62 4.61
C ALA A 23 15.75 -8.04 3.58
N SER A 24 15.36 -8.16 2.30
CA SER A 24 16.27 -8.52 1.21
C SER A 24 17.34 -7.44 0.95
N LEU A 25 16.97 -6.15 1.08
CA LEU A 25 17.90 -5.02 0.95
C LEU A 25 18.90 -4.93 2.12
N SER A 26 18.60 -5.56 3.26
CA SER A 26 19.50 -5.61 4.41
C SER A 26 20.54 -6.74 4.33
N ASP A 27 20.44 -7.61 3.31
CA ASP A 27 21.36 -8.72 3.11
C ASP A 27 22.70 -8.25 2.51
N ALA A 28 23.81 -8.79 3.01
CA ALA A 28 25.16 -8.35 2.69
C ALA A 28 25.68 -8.85 1.34
N ASP A 29 25.07 -9.89 0.76
CA ASP A 29 25.47 -10.50 -0.51
C ASP A 29 24.71 -9.94 -1.74
N LEU A 30 23.94 -8.88 -1.57
CA LEU A 30 23.13 -8.30 -2.64
C LEU A 30 23.97 -7.49 -3.63
N SER A 31 23.84 -7.78 -4.94
CA SER A 31 24.49 -6.96 -5.95
C SER A 31 23.82 -5.59 -6.08
N LEU A 32 24.59 -4.58 -6.52
CA LEU A 32 24.06 -3.23 -6.73
C LEU A 32 22.85 -3.20 -7.69
N LYS A 33 22.86 -4.05 -8.73
CA LYS A 33 21.78 -4.14 -9.72
C LYS A 33 20.50 -4.70 -9.09
N GLU A 34 20.63 -5.73 -8.25
CA GLU A 34 19.51 -6.34 -7.54
C GLU A 34 18.96 -5.38 -6.49
N GLY A 35 19.83 -4.73 -5.71
CA GLY A 35 19.43 -3.70 -4.76
C GLY A 35 18.67 -2.54 -5.41
N LEU A 36 19.12 -2.07 -6.57
CA LEU A 36 18.41 -1.02 -7.30
C LEU A 36 17.03 -1.49 -7.81
N SER A 37 16.92 -2.76 -8.21
CA SER A 37 15.65 -3.35 -8.66
C SER A 37 14.66 -3.46 -7.49
N LEU A 38 15.10 -4.04 -6.38
CA LEU A 38 14.31 -4.20 -5.16
C LEU A 38 13.88 -2.85 -4.58
N TYR A 39 14.77 -1.86 -4.58
CA TYR A 39 14.42 -0.50 -4.16
C TYR A 39 13.29 0.09 -5.00
N LYS A 40 13.38 0.00 -6.34
CA LYS A 40 12.32 0.50 -7.24
C LYS A 40 11.01 -0.22 -7.02
N GLU A 41 11.05 -1.53 -6.83
CA GLU A 41 9.87 -2.33 -6.52
C GLU A 41 9.25 -1.90 -5.19
N GLY A 42 10.04 -1.73 -4.14
CA GLY A 42 9.56 -1.31 -2.83
C GLY A 42 8.91 0.08 -2.86
N ILE A 43 9.48 1.03 -3.61
CA ILE A 43 8.89 2.36 -3.81
C ILE A 43 7.54 2.25 -4.53
N LYS A 44 7.42 1.39 -5.55
CA LYS A 44 6.17 1.19 -6.27
C LYS A 44 5.09 0.60 -5.35
N GLU A 45 5.41 -0.45 -4.59
CA GLU A 45 4.47 -1.05 -3.64
C GLU A 45 4.02 -0.06 -2.57
N LEU A 46 4.94 0.78 -2.07
CA LEU A 46 4.63 1.85 -1.11
C LEU A 46 3.65 2.88 -1.70
N GLN A 47 3.87 3.30 -2.95
CA GLN A 47 2.99 4.25 -3.64
C GLN A 47 1.58 3.69 -3.81
N GLU A 48 1.47 2.44 -4.28
CA GLU A 48 0.17 1.80 -4.51
C GLU A 48 -0.58 1.61 -3.18
N ALA A 49 0.10 1.17 -2.12
CA ALA A 49 -0.48 1.08 -0.78
C ALA A 49 -0.95 2.45 -0.24
N GLN A 50 -0.18 3.52 -0.50
CA GLN A 50 -0.54 4.87 -0.07
C GLN A 50 -1.76 5.42 -0.81
N GLU A 51 -1.87 5.17 -2.12
CA GLU A 51 -3.03 5.56 -2.93
C GLU A 51 -4.31 4.90 -2.41
N MET A 52 -4.25 3.63 -2.02
CA MET A 52 -5.39 2.93 -1.42
C MET A 52 -5.87 3.61 -0.13
N LEU A 53 -4.94 4.04 0.74
CA LEU A 53 -5.27 4.76 1.97
C LEU A 53 -5.89 6.13 1.69
N GLU A 54 -5.42 6.83 0.66
CA GLU A 54 -5.97 8.11 0.24
C GLU A 54 -7.40 7.96 -0.27
N ILE A 55 -7.66 6.96 -1.11
CA ILE A 55 -9.01 6.63 -1.61
C ILE A 55 -9.94 6.32 -0.43
N ALA A 56 -9.54 5.41 0.47
CA ALA A 56 -10.36 5.05 1.64
C ALA A 56 -10.67 6.25 2.54
N LYS A 57 -9.70 7.18 2.70
CA LYS A 57 -9.92 8.42 3.44
C LYS A 57 -10.90 9.36 2.73
N MET A 58 -10.81 9.50 1.40
CA MET A 58 -11.74 10.31 0.62
C MET A 58 -13.17 9.78 0.71
N GLU A 59 -13.35 8.47 0.59
CA GLU A 59 -14.65 7.81 0.75
C GLU A 59 -15.25 8.05 2.14
N TYR A 60 -14.43 7.90 3.18
CA TYR A 60 -14.85 8.17 4.56
C TYR A 60 -15.32 9.62 4.76
N GLU A 61 -14.55 10.60 4.28
CA GLU A 61 -14.94 12.01 4.40
C GLU A 61 -16.19 12.33 3.57
N ALA A 62 -16.36 11.72 2.39
CA ALA A 62 -17.56 11.88 1.57
C ALA A 62 -18.82 11.37 2.31
N ILE A 63 -18.75 10.20 2.94
CA ILE A 63 -19.85 9.64 3.76
C ILE A 63 -20.18 10.59 4.92
N LYS A 64 -19.16 11.08 5.62
CA LYS A 64 -19.31 12.00 6.76
C LYS A 64 -19.92 13.35 6.38
N ILE A 65 -19.58 13.92 5.23
CA ILE A 65 -20.19 15.15 4.70
C ILE A 65 -21.68 14.91 4.40
N ASN A 66 -21.99 13.82 3.69
CA ASN A 66 -23.36 13.48 3.30
C ASN A 66 -24.27 13.16 4.52
N SER A 67 -23.67 12.81 5.65
CA SER A 67 -24.36 12.61 6.93
C SER A 67 -24.75 13.92 7.63
N LYS A 68 -24.02 15.02 7.38
CA LYS A 68 -24.24 16.32 8.02
C LYS A 68 -25.31 17.17 7.33
N ASP A 69 -25.57 16.95 6.04
CA ASP A 69 -26.62 17.67 5.29
C ASP A 69 -28.06 17.14 5.55
N LYS A 70 -28.20 16.03 6.29
CA LYS A 70 -29.51 15.45 6.65
C LYS A 70 -29.95 15.72 8.10
N SER A 71 -29.36 16.69 8.80
CA SER A 71 -29.77 17.13 10.16
C SER A 71 -30.10 18.60 10.21
#